data_AF-C6DAV3-F1
#
_entry.id   AF-C6DAV3-F1
#
_cell.length_a   1.000
_cell.length_b   1.000
_cell.length_c   1.000
_cell.angle_alpha   90.00
_cell.angle_beta   90.00
_cell.angle_gamma   90.00
#
_symmetry.space_group_name_H-M   'P 1'
#
loop_
_entity.id
_entity.type
_entity.pdbx_description
1 polymer ?
#
loop_
_entity_poly.entity_id
_entity_poly.type
_entity_poly.pdbx_seq_one_letter_code
_entity_poly.pdbx_strand_id
1 'polypeptide(L)'
;MCNCKQLPTSVAELDYWGHGFHFSNALTHNRHFETPDSEYFEPQWNYEESMYYCAECGQAWYIECTPEHFPSPLFALKTKDVNSLPSDKEIKAAKVHLCLLAHGGLDSEICRMAECKNNKLLGRELCYLHIPFL
;
A
#
# COMPACT_ATOMS: atom_id res chain seq x y z
N MET A 1 -3.55 -21.94 2.23
CA MET A 1 -3.96 -21.25 3.48
C MET A 1 -3.48 -19.82 3.37
N CYS A 2 -4.39 -18.94 2.97
CA CYS A 2 -4.13 -17.55 2.71
C CYS A 2 -3.88 -16.74 4.00
N ASN A 3 -3.19 -15.62 3.85
CA ASN A 3 -2.92 -14.67 4.95
C ASN A 3 -3.97 -13.54 5.05
N CYS A 4 -4.95 -13.50 4.15
CA CYS A 4 -5.87 -12.37 3.96
C CYS A 4 -6.55 -11.85 5.25
N LYS A 5 -6.99 -12.75 6.14
CA LYS A 5 -7.66 -12.38 7.39
C LYS A 5 -6.72 -11.81 8.45
N GLN A 6 -5.43 -12.13 8.36
CA GLN A 6 -4.40 -11.67 9.31
C GLN A 6 -3.84 -10.30 8.93
N LEU A 7 -3.91 -9.96 7.63
CA LEU A 7 -3.46 -8.69 7.11
C LEU A 7 -4.37 -7.52 7.58
N PRO A 8 -3.82 -6.31 7.76
CA PRO A 8 -4.58 -5.10 7.99
C PRO A 8 -5.51 -4.72 6.83
N THR A 9 -6.26 -3.64 7.01
CA THR A 9 -7.17 -3.11 5.98
C THR A 9 -6.45 -2.68 4.73
N SER A 10 -5.27 -2.07 4.84
CA SER A 10 -4.44 -1.69 3.71
C SER A 10 -3.02 -2.19 3.93
N VAL A 11 -2.41 -2.68 2.85
CA VAL A 11 -1.05 -3.20 2.84
C VAL A 11 -0.32 -2.78 1.57
N ALA A 12 1.01 -2.84 1.60
CA ALA A 12 1.85 -2.51 0.46
C ALA A 12 3.15 -3.31 0.40
N GLU A 13 3.71 -3.41 -0.79
CA GLU A 13 5.06 -3.90 -1.04
C GLU A 13 6.03 -2.71 -1.01
N LEU A 14 7.13 -2.82 -0.25
CA LEU A 14 8.09 -1.73 -0.07
C LEU A 14 9.32 -1.83 -0.95
N ASP A 15 9.75 -3.03 -1.35
CA ASP A 15 11.03 -3.24 -2.02
C ASP A 15 11.02 -2.76 -3.47
N TYR A 16 9.87 -2.83 -4.15
CA TYR A 16 9.68 -2.39 -5.53
C TYR A 16 9.93 -0.89 -5.71
N TRP A 17 9.54 -0.07 -4.72
CA TRP A 17 9.75 1.39 -4.72
C TRP A 17 10.89 1.83 -3.81
N GLY A 18 11.37 0.93 -2.94
CA GLY A 18 12.25 1.22 -1.82
C GLY A 18 13.73 1.32 -2.14
N HIS A 19 14.13 1.30 -3.41
CA HIS A 19 15.53 1.44 -3.81
C HIS A 19 16.11 2.80 -3.35
N GLY A 20 16.67 2.83 -2.13
CA GLY A 20 17.28 3.99 -1.50
C GLY A 20 16.59 4.51 -0.23
N PHE A 21 15.44 3.97 0.16
CA PHE A 21 14.76 4.38 1.39
C PHE A 21 14.88 3.33 2.50
N HIS A 22 15.42 3.74 3.64
CA HIS A 22 15.36 2.93 4.85
C HIS A 22 14.03 3.21 5.59
N PHE A 23 13.11 2.26 5.55
CA PHE A 23 11.81 2.33 6.24
C PHE A 23 11.90 1.63 7.62
N SER A 24 12.65 2.21 8.56
CA SER A 24 12.88 1.59 9.87
C SER A 24 11.60 1.29 10.64
N ASN A 25 10.55 2.08 10.46
CA ASN A 25 9.26 1.86 11.12
C ASN A 25 8.41 0.79 10.44
N ALA A 26 8.73 0.40 9.20
CA ALA A 26 8.06 -0.73 8.55
C ALA A 26 8.30 -2.04 9.30
N LEU A 27 9.46 -2.22 9.93
CA LEU A 27 9.77 -3.40 10.75
C LEU A 27 8.85 -3.52 11.97
N THR A 28 8.46 -2.38 12.56
CA THR A 28 7.53 -2.33 13.71
C THR A 28 6.08 -2.58 13.29
N HIS A 29 5.74 -2.28 12.03
CA HIS A 29 4.40 -2.43 11.46
C HIS A 29 4.39 -3.42 10.28
N ASN A 30 5.19 -4.48 10.38
CA ASN A 30 5.50 -5.39 9.26
C ASN A 30 4.28 -5.90 8.50
N ARG A 31 3.17 -6.20 9.18
CA ARG A 31 1.94 -6.69 8.55
C ARG A 31 1.30 -5.71 7.56
N HIS A 32 1.53 -4.40 7.72
CA HIS A 32 1.11 -3.41 6.72
C HIS A 32 1.99 -3.41 5.47
N PHE A 33 3.12 -4.11 5.52
CA PHE A 33 4.12 -4.19 4.48
C PHE A 33 4.34 -5.64 4.02
N GLU A 34 3.28 -6.45 4.14
CA GLU A 34 3.16 -7.80 3.61
C GLU A 34 2.07 -7.80 2.53
N THR A 35 2.21 -8.60 1.48
CA THR A 35 1.23 -8.66 0.39
C THR A 35 0.19 -9.78 0.62
N PRO A 36 -1.05 -9.64 0.12
CA PRO A 36 -2.02 -10.72 0.15
C PRO A 36 -1.52 -11.93 -0.64
N ASP A 37 -1.54 -13.10 0.00
CA ASP A 37 -1.07 -14.35 -0.57
C ASP A 37 -2.18 -15.41 -0.53
N SER A 38 -2.48 -15.98 -1.69
CA SER A 38 -3.44 -17.08 -1.92
C SER A 38 -3.28 -17.63 -3.33
N GLU A 39 -3.27 -18.95 -3.47
CA GLU A 39 -3.33 -19.62 -4.78
C GLU A 39 -4.73 -19.55 -5.41
N TYR A 40 -5.74 -19.20 -4.62
CA TYR A 40 -7.16 -19.18 -5.01
C TYR A 40 -7.71 -17.76 -5.12
N PHE A 41 -6.89 -16.82 -5.62
CA PHE A 41 -7.40 -15.51 -6.02
C PHE A 41 -8.17 -15.61 -7.34
N GLU A 42 -9.33 -14.98 -7.35
CA GLU A 42 -10.19 -14.82 -8.52
C GLU A 42 -10.41 -13.33 -8.78
N PRO A 43 -10.10 -12.81 -9.99
CA PRO A 43 -9.41 -13.51 -11.08
C PRO A 43 -7.97 -13.90 -10.70
N GLN A 44 -7.36 -14.78 -11.49
CA GLN A 44 -5.90 -14.98 -11.37
C GLN A 44 -5.18 -13.65 -11.63
N TRP A 45 -4.05 -13.47 -10.96
CA TRP A 45 -3.24 -12.25 -11.02
C TRP A 45 -3.02 -11.79 -12.46
N ASN A 46 -3.50 -10.61 -12.76
CA ASN A 46 -3.28 -9.92 -14.03
C ASN A 46 -3.15 -8.42 -13.74
N TYR A 47 -2.47 -7.66 -14.58
CA TYR A 47 -2.30 -6.22 -14.31
C TYR A 47 -3.53 -5.38 -14.74
N GLU A 48 -4.50 -5.98 -15.42
CA GLU A 48 -5.65 -5.30 -16.04
C GLU A 48 -6.82 -5.14 -15.06
N GLU A 49 -6.96 -6.10 -14.15
CA GLU A 49 -7.98 -6.14 -13.13
C GLU A 49 -7.46 -5.52 -11.84
N SER A 50 -8.33 -4.79 -11.14
CA SER A 50 -8.01 -4.20 -9.84
C SER A 50 -8.83 -4.79 -8.69
N MET A 51 -9.83 -5.63 -8.98
CA MET A 51 -10.69 -6.24 -7.96
C MET A 51 -10.45 -7.74 -7.90
N TYR A 52 -10.14 -8.23 -6.71
CA TYR A 52 -9.78 -9.61 -6.45
C TYR A 52 -10.58 -10.17 -5.28
N TYR A 53 -10.82 -11.46 -5.33
CA TYR A 53 -11.51 -12.21 -4.29
C TYR A 53 -10.70 -13.44 -3.92
N CYS A 54 -10.45 -13.63 -2.63
CA CYS A 54 -9.82 -14.84 -2.14
C CYS A 54 -10.88 -15.91 -1.90
N ALA A 55 -10.96 -16.91 -2.79
CA ALA A 55 -11.93 -18.00 -2.69
C ALA A 55 -11.70 -18.92 -1.47
N GLU A 56 -10.50 -18.92 -0.87
CA GLU A 56 -10.27 -19.68 0.38
C GLU A 56 -11.02 -19.08 1.58
N CYS A 57 -11.04 -17.75 1.72
CA CYS A 57 -11.46 -17.11 2.96
C CYS A 57 -12.61 -16.10 2.81
N GLY A 58 -12.96 -15.76 1.57
CA GLY A 58 -14.04 -14.84 1.23
C GLY A 58 -13.67 -13.36 1.24
N GLN A 59 -12.40 -13.00 1.43
CA GLN A 59 -11.97 -11.60 1.49
C GLN A 59 -11.88 -11.01 0.08
N ALA A 60 -12.60 -9.91 -0.14
CA ALA A 60 -12.46 -9.06 -1.33
C ALA A 60 -11.37 -7.99 -1.12
N TRP A 61 -10.66 -7.68 -2.21
CA TRP A 61 -9.55 -6.76 -2.24
C TRP A 61 -9.60 -5.90 -3.50
N TYR A 62 -9.23 -4.63 -3.35
CA TYR A 62 -8.70 -3.81 -4.41
C TYR A 62 -7.18 -3.98 -4.42
N ILE A 63 -6.57 -4.33 -5.56
CA ILE A 63 -5.13 -4.60 -5.67
C ILE A 63 -4.57 -3.91 -6.90
N GLU A 64 -3.50 -3.16 -6.70
CA GLU A 64 -2.64 -2.64 -7.77
C GLU A 64 -1.45 -3.58 -7.92
N CYS A 65 -1.28 -4.18 -9.10
CA CYS A 65 -0.19 -5.11 -9.38
C CYS A 65 0.94 -4.46 -10.18
N THR A 66 2.13 -5.06 -10.14
CA THR A 66 3.23 -4.72 -11.05
C THR A 66 2.81 -4.94 -12.50
N PRO A 67 3.20 -4.06 -13.45
CA PRO A 67 2.92 -4.24 -14.87
C PRO A 67 3.91 -5.21 -15.54
N GLU A 68 4.27 -6.29 -14.83
CA GLU A 68 5.27 -7.27 -15.26
C GLU A 68 4.62 -8.54 -15.82
N HIS A 69 5.44 -9.39 -16.47
CA HIS A 69 4.97 -10.67 -17.01
C HIS A 69 4.39 -11.61 -15.94
N PHE A 70 4.92 -11.51 -14.71
CA PHE A 70 4.38 -12.15 -13.52
C PHE A 70 3.95 -11.05 -12.54
N PRO A 71 2.68 -10.60 -12.62
CA PRO A 71 2.19 -9.54 -11.76
C PRO A 71 2.29 -9.93 -10.29
N SER A 72 2.75 -9.00 -9.47
CA SER A 72 2.76 -9.14 -8.02
C SER A 72 2.05 -7.94 -7.36
N PRO A 73 1.38 -8.11 -6.21
CA PRO A 73 0.71 -7.00 -5.54
C PRO A 73 1.70 -5.94 -5.07
N LEU A 74 1.45 -4.67 -5.40
CA LEU A 74 2.18 -3.50 -4.89
C LEU A 74 1.42 -2.80 -3.77
N PHE A 75 0.11 -2.71 -3.92
CA PHE A 75 -0.79 -2.11 -2.94
C PHE A 75 -2.07 -2.93 -2.90
N ALA A 76 -2.60 -3.16 -1.71
CA ALA A 76 -3.89 -3.80 -1.55
C ALA A 76 -4.72 -3.15 -0.45
N LEU A 77 -6.03 -3.03 -0.72
CA LEU A 77 -7.03 -2.46 0.18
C LEU A 77 -8.20 -3.43 0.31
N LYS A 78 -8.54 -3.84 1.53
CA LYS A 78 -9.72 -4.65 1.80
C LYS A 78 -10.98 -3.90 1.42
N THR A 79 -11.84 -4.55 0.66
CA THR A 79 -13.17 -4.04 0.32
C THR A 79 -14.24 -4.93 0.96
N LYS A 80 -15.47 -4.43 0.96
CA LYS A 80 -16.63 -5.18 1.46
C LYS A 80 -16.98 -6.36 0.54
N ASP A 81 -16.89 -6.13 -0.77
CA ASP A 81 -17.16 -7.10 -1.83
C ASP A 81 -16.44 -6.68 -3.12
N VAL A 82 -16.47 -7.55 -4.12
CA VAL A 82 -15.81 -7.34 -5.43
C VAL A 82 -16.46 -6.28 -6.31
N ASN A 83 -17.71 -5.90 -6.02
CA ASN A 83 -18.45 -4.91 -6.80
C ASN A 83 -18.27 -3.50 -6.24
N SER A 84 -17.72 -3.38 -5.03
CA SER A 84 -17.51 -2.13 -4.32
C SER A 84 -16.11 -1.60 -4.58
N LEU A 85 -15.91 -1.02 -5.77
CA LEU A 85 -14.66 -0.33 -6.10
C LEU A 85 -14.45 0.85 -5.13
N PRO A 86 -13.30 0.94 -4.44
CA PRO A 86 -13.00 2.07 -3.58
C PRO A 86 -12.85 3.34 -4.41
N SER A 87 -13.27 4.47 -3.84
CA SER A 87 -13.05 5.77 -4.46
C SER A 87 -11.56 6.15 -4.46
N ASP A 88 -11.15 6.99 -5.41
CA ASP A 88 -9.78 7.55 -5.46
C ASP A 88 -9.38 8.19 -4.13
N LYS A 89 -10.35 8.78 -3.41
CA LYS A 89 -10.12 9.38 -2.09
C LYS A 89 -9.75 8.32 -1.05
N GLU A 90 -10.43 7.18 -1.05
CA GLU A 90 -10.15 6.06 -0.13
C GLU A 90 -8.79 5.43 -0.44
N ILE A 91 -8.50 5.17 -1.71
CA ILE A 91 -7.20 4.65 -2.17
C ILE A 91 -6.08 5.61 -1.73
N LYS A 92 -6.23 6.89 -2.05
CA LYS A 92 -5.25 7.92 -1.67
C LYS A 92 -5.06 8.01 -0.15
N ALA A 93 -6.13 7.98 0.63
CA ALA A 93 -6.04 8.01 2.08
C ALA A 93 -5.29 6.80 2.64
N ALA A 94 -5.54 5.60 2.10
CA ALA A 94 -4.86 4.38 2.50
C ALA A 94 -3.35 4.42 2.15
N LYS A 95 -3.00 4.87 0.95
CA LYS A 95 -1.59 5.06 0.54
C LYS A 95 -0.86 6.07 1.42
N VAL A 96 -1.48 7.22 1.72
CA VAL A 96 -0.92 8.21 2.65
C VAL A 96 -0.73 7.62 4.03
N HIS A 97 -1.69 6.84 4.54
CA HIS A 97 -1.56 6.18 5.83
C HIS A 97 -0.37 5.22 5.87
N LEU A 98 -0.22 4.37 4.86
CA LEU A 98 0.92 3.45 4.72
C LEU A 98 2.25 4.21 4.60
N CYS A 99 2.29 5.34 3.88
CA CYS A 99 3.47 6.20 3.79
C CYS A 99 3.90 6.71 5.17
N LEU A 100 2.94 7.24 5.93
CA LEU A 100 3.20 7.73 7.28
C LEU A 100 3.67 6.60 8.19
N LEU A 101 3.07 5.40 8.11
CA LEU A 101 3.51 4.24 8.89
C LEU A 101 4.95 3.83 8.54
N ALA A 102 5.29 3.77 7.25
CA ALA A 102 6.61 3.36 6.78
C ALA A 102 7.72 4.31 7.29
N HIS A 103 7.41 5.60 7.39
CA HIS A 103 8.32 6.63 7.87
C HIS A 103 8.23 6.91 9.38
N GLY A 104 7.24 6.37 10.09
CA GLY A 104 7.04 6.65 11.51
C GLY A 104 6.37 7.99 11.81
N GLY A 105 5.69 8.57 10.82
CA GLY A 105 4.90 9.79 10.95
C GLY A 105 5.54 11.01 10.28
N LEU A 106 5.14 12.19 10.78
CA LEU A 106 5.61 13.49 10.32
C LEU A 106 6.60 14.08 11.31
N ASP A 107 7.55 14.84 10.78
CA ASP A 107 8.42 15.70 11.57
C ASP A 107 7.71 17.03 11.90
N SER A 108 8.31 17.85 12.74
CA SER A 108 7.88 19.23 13.03
C SER A 108 8.31 20.23 11.96
N GLU A 109 9.30 19.90 11.14
CA GLU A 109 9.80 20.78 10.07
C GLU A 109 8.98 20.68 8.78
N ILE A 110 8.99 21.74 7.98
CA ILE A 110 8.25 21.82 6.72
C ILE A 110 9.02 21.14 5.59
N CYS A 111 8.28 20.57 4.63
CA CYS A 111 8.81 20.02 3.39
C CYS A 111 9.69 21.03 2.62
N ARG A 112 10.83 20.56 2.11
CA ARG A 112 11.79 21.37 1.34
C ARG A 112 11.25 21.90 0.01
N MET A 113 10.16 21.35 -0.52
CA MET A 113 9.59 21.81 -1.79
C MET A 113 9.07 23.24 -1.67
N ALA A 114 9.44 24.08 -2.63
CA ALA A 114 9.00 25.47 -2.68
C ALA A 114 7.48 25.58 -2.56
N GLU A 115 7.02 26.52 -1.73
CA GLU A 115 5.60 26.80 -1.47
C GLU A 115 4.82 25.67 -0.78
N CYS A 116 5.44 24.54 -0.46
CA CYS A 116 4.81 23.49 0.31
C CYS A 116 4.70 23.89 1.78
N LYS A 117 3.52 23.73 2.37
CA LYS A 117 3.25 24.01 3.79
C LYS A 117 3.06 22.76 4.63
N ASN A 118 3.25 21.57 4.05
CA ASN A 118 3.11 20.32 4.78
C ASN A 118 4.39 20.00 5.54
N ASN A 119 4.24 19.36 6.69
CA ASN A 119 5.37 18.82 7.43
C ASN A 119 6.07 17.72 6.63
N LYS A 120 7.40 17.64 6.73
CA LYS A 120 8.20 16.58 6.12
C LYS A 120 7.95 15.25 6.84
N LEU A 121 8.18 14.14 6.14
CA LEU A 121 8.16 12.80 6.73
C LEU A 121 9.33 12.67 7.70
N LEU A 122 9.14 11.94 8.79
CA LEU A 122 10.19 11.73 9.78
C LEU A 122 11.43 11.10 9.11
N GLY A 123 12.60 11.72 9.31
CA GLY A 123 13.86 11.28 8.70
C GLY A 123 13.96 11.52 7.19
N ARG A 124 13.14 12.43 6.63
CA ARG A 124 13.17 12.84 5.21
C ARG A 124 13.05 14.36 5.09
N GLU A 125 13.43 14.88 3.93
CA GLU A 125 13.34 16.31 3.59
C GLU A 125 12.01 16.70 2.91
N LEU A 126 11.17 15.71 2.61
CA LEU A 126 9.97 15.85 1.80
C LEU A 126 8.76 15.28 2.53
N CYS A 127 7.57 15.81 2.24
CA CYS A 127 6.31 15.30 2.78
C CYS A 127 5.75 14.15 1.94
N TYR A 128 4.67 13.53 2.42
CA TYR A 128 3.97 12.43 1.75
C TYR A 128 3.38 12.78 0.35
N LEU A 129 3.28 14.07 0.00
CA LEU A 129 2.86 14.49 -1.35
C LEU A 129 4.04 14.57 -2.35
N HIS A 130 5.26 14.72 -1.84
CA HIS A 130 6.45 14.99 -2.66
C HIS A 130 7.48 13.86 -2.61
N ILE A 131 7.29 12.87 -1.73
CA ILE A 131 7.96 11.58 -1.84
C ILE A 131 7.02 10.62 -2.58
N PRO A 132 7.49 9.98 -3.66
CA PRO A 132 6.73 8.91 -4.28
C PRO A 132 6.61 7.76 -3.28
N PHE A 133 5.37 7.40 -2.95
CA PHE A 133 5.02 6.26 -2.13
C PHE A 133 3.79 5.62 -2.78
N LEU A 134 4.01 4.55 -3.54
CA LEU A 134 3.01 3.79 -4.31
C LEU A 134 2.19 4.64 -5.30
#